data_AF-A0A4S8IZ11-F1
#
_entry.id   AF-A0A4S8IZ11-F1
#
_cell.length_a   1.000
_cell.length_b   1.000
_cell.length_c   1.000
_cell.angle_alpha   90.00
_cell.angle_beta   90.00
_cell.angle_gamma   90.00
#
_symmetry.space_group_name_H-M   'P 1'
#
loop_
_entity.id
_entity.type
_entity.pdbx_description
1 polymer ?
#
loop_
_entity_poly.entity_id
_entity_poly.type
_entity_poly.pdbx_seq_one_letter_code
_entity_poly.pdbx_strand_id
1 'polypeptide(L)'
;MACVGNCVGSSWKQPAMTLSKNRFCGGSSHKVCFLGQRTWSTLSVSGAPESLTLFPRGNFVTRASIGVNGKSDHSDLSGSDNGSAKDSGERVVALVIGGGGREHALCFALQRSSSCDGVFCAPGNAGISHSGSATCISDLNIFDSKAVIAFCRKWGVGLVVVGPEAPLVAGLVDDLVEAGIPTFGPSAEAAALEGSKDFMKKLCDKYGIPTAKYRTFTNDSLAKQYVKEQGAPIVVKADGLAAGKGVIVAMTLEEAYEAIDSMLVDGAFGSAGSQVIIEEFLEGRKLLSSHW
;
A
#
# COMPACT_ATOMS: atom_id res chain seq x y z
N MET A 1 2.88 -6.08 16.50
CA MET A 1 1.90 -6.43 17.55
C MET A 1 1.97 -7.94 17.67
N ALA A 2 2.68 -8.48 18.66
CA ALA A 2 2.88 -9.92 18.78
C ALA A 2 1.68 -10.60 19.48
N CYS A 3 1.27 -11.74 18.95
CA CYS A 3 0.31 -12.68 19.56
C CYS A 3 1.10 -13.90 20.04
N VAL A 4 0.81 -14.35 21.26
CA VAL A 4 1.15 -15.69 21.73
C VAL A 4 -0.08 -16.55 21.51
N GLY A 5 0.00 -17.49 20.56
CA GLY A 5 -1.02 -18.50 20.29
C GLY A 5 -0.40 -19.88 20.37
N ASN A 6 -0.84 -20.67 21.35
CA ASN A 6 -0.45 -22.07 21.50
C ASN A 6 -1.01 -22.91 20.33
N CYS A 7 -0.14 -23.39 19.44
CA CYS A 7 -0.52 -24.39 18.45
C CYS A 7 -0.22 -25.80 18.98
N VAL A 8 -1.29 -26.50 19.36
CA VAL A 8 -1.26 -27.94 19.65
C VAL A 8 -1.13 -28.68 18.32
N GLY A 9 -0.07 -29.46 18.17
CA GLY A 9 0.24 -30.22 16.96
C GLY A 9 -0.80 -31.29 16.65
N SER A 10 -1.19 -31.40 15.38
CA SER A 10 -1.86 -32.58 14.84
C SER A 10 -1.17 -32.98 13.53
N SER A 11 -0.57 -34.16 13.58
CA SER A 11 0.11 -34.86 12.49
C SER A 11 -0.86 -35.20 11.36
N TRP A 12 -0.56 -34.76 10.15
CA TRP A 12 -1.21 -35.25 8.93
C TRP A 12 -0.12 -35.73 7.95
N LYS A 13 -0.11 -37.04 7.73
CA LYS A 13 0.76 -37.75 6.78
C LYS A 13 0.37 -37.40 5.33
N GLN A 14 1.34 -37.04 4.50
CA GLN A 14 1.20 -36.97 3.05
C GLN A 14 1.28 -38.38 2.42
N PRO A 15 0.52 -38.67 1.35
CA PRO A 15 0.89 -39.69 0.38
C PRO A 15 1.70 -39.06 -0.77
N ALA A 16 2.82 -39.70 -1.08
CA ALA A 16 3.65 -39.40 -2.24
C ALA A 16 2.88 -39.64 -3.56
N MET A 17 2.98 -38.71 -4.50
CA MET A 17 2.65 -38.96 -5.91
C MET A 17 3.84 -38.63 -6.80
N THR A 18 4.08 -39.57 -7.71
CA THR A 18 5.27 -39.79 -8.51
C THR A 18 5.43 -38.77 -9.63
N LEU A 19 6.65 -38.26 -9.79
CA LEU A 19 7.09 -37.41 -10.90
C LEU A 19 7.02 -38.16 -12.24
N SER A 20 6.30 -37.59 -13.20
CA SER A 20 6.40 -37.93 -14.63
C SER A 20 6.98 -36.74 -15.39
N LYS A 21 8.15 -36.96 -16.01
CA LYS A 21 8.83 -36.03 -16.91
C LYS A 21 8.00 -35.85 -18.18
N ASN A 22 7.73 -34.60 -18.57
CA ASN A 22 7.61 -34.27 -20.00
C ASN A 22 8.27 -32.93 -20.31
N ARG A 23 9.18 -32.98 -21.28
CA ARG A 23 9.81 -31.85 -21.97
C ARG A 23 8.78 -31.19 -22.87
N PHE A 24 8.69 -29.86 -22.86
CA PHE A 24 8.33 -29.09 -24.05
C PHE A 24 9.03 -27.72 -24.04
N CYS A 25 9.73 -27.44 -25.13
CA CYS A 25 10.36 -26.16 -25.44
C CYS A 25 9.32 -25.14 -25.92
N GLY A 26 9.59 -23.85 -25.74
CA GLY A 26 8.95 -22.78 -26.53
C GLY A 26 8.63 -21.53 -25.73
N GLY A 27 9.30 -20.42 -26.05
CA GLY A 27 9.11 -19.12 -25.39
C GLY A 27 7.67 -18.61 -25.45
N SER A 28 7.20 -18.04 -24.34
CA SER A 28 5.90 -17.37 -24.27
C SER A 28 6.11 -15.87 -24.22
N SER A 29 5.77 -15.19 -25.33
CA SER A 29 5.39 -13.77 -25.28
C SER A 29 3.99 -13.68 -24.69
N HIS A 30 3.86 -13.15 -23.49
CA HIS A 30 2.54 -12.88 -22.90
C HIS A 30 1.93 -11.65 -23.57
N LYS A 31 0.91 -11.85 -24.39
CA LYS A 31 0.04 -10.77 -24.88
C LYS A 31 -0.90 -10.36 -23.76
N VAL A 32 -0.91 -9.07 -23.44
CA VAL A 32 -1.86 -8.46 -22.51
C VAL A 32 -3.08 -8.03 -23.30
N CYS A 33 -4.21 -8.72 -23.12
CA CYS A 33 -5.50 -8.34 -23.67
C CYS A 33 -6.45 -8.04 -22.52
N PHE A 34 -6.88 -6.78 -22.39
CA PHE A 34 -8.03 -6.41 -21.58
C PHE A 34 -9.29 -6.41 -22.45
N LEU A 35 -10.45 -6.73 -21.86
CA LEU A 35 -11.75 -6.65 -22.55
C LEU A 35 -12.15 -5.17 -22.72
N GLY A 36 -11.79 -4.66 -23.89
CA GLY A 36 -11.93 -3.26 -24.31
C GLY A 36 -10.75 -2.95 -25.23
N GLN A 37 -11.00 -2.42 -26.43
CA GLN A 37 -10.03 -2.37 -27.55
C GLN A 37 -8.74 -1.57 -27.25
N ARG A 38 -7.80 -2.14 -26.49
CA ARG A 38 -6.37 -1.77 -26.49
C ARG A 38 -5.55 -3.03 -26.25
N THR A 39 -5.00 -3.58 -27.32
CA THR A 39 -4.00 -4.64 -27.26
C THR A 39 -2.65 -4.02 -26.95
N TRP A 40 -1.99 -4.49 -25.89
CA TRP A 40 -0.65 -4.00 -25.54
C TRP A 40 0.39 -5.10 -25.73
N SER A 41 1.44 -4.79 -26.49
CA SER A 41 2.59 -5.67 -26.70
C SER A 41 3.80 -5.15 -25.91
N THR A 42 4.39 -6.02 -25.09
CA THR A 42 5.74 -5.82 -24.56
C THR A 42 6.73 -6.24 -25.64
N LEU A 43 7.36 -5.27 -26.31
CA LEU A 43 8.52 -5.51 -27.16
C LEU A 43 9.78 -5.43 -26.31
N SER A 44 10.53 -6.53 -26.24
CA SER A 44 11.92 -6.56 -25.78
C SER A 44 12.78 -5.78 -26.77
N VAL A 45 13.48 -4.74 -26.30
CA VAL A 45 14.36 -3.91 -27.12
C VAL A 45 15.73 -4.57 -27.26
N SER A 46 16.12 -4.91 -28.49
CA SER A 46 17.52 -5.06 -28.89
C SER A 46 17.71 -4.48 -30.29
N GLY A 47 18.45 -3.37 -30.38
CA GLY A 47 18.96 -2.79 -31.63
C GLY A 47 18.18 -1.59 -32.19
N ALA A 48 18.86 -0.46 -32.36
CA ALA A 48 18.46 0.71 -33.15
C ALA A 48 19.40 0.83 -34.37
N PRO A 49 19.21 1.76 -35.34
CA PRO A 49 18.06 2.65 -35.60
C PRO A 49 17.55 2.59 -37.07
N GLU A 50 16.34 3.11 -37.35
CA GLU A 50 16.01 3.86 -38.59
C GLU A 50 14.59 4.46 -38.53
N SER A 51 14.32 5.39 -39.45
CA SER A 51 13.48 6.59 -39.35
C SER A 51 11.94 6.47 -39.54
N LEU A 52 11.24 7.33 -38.78
CA LEU A 52 10.11 8.24 -39.12
C LEU A 52 8.70 7.75 -39.56
N THR A 53 7.71 8.39 -38.88
CA THR A 53 6.28 8.66 -39.21
C THR A 53 5.27 7.50 -38.98
N LEU A 54 4.06 7.65 -38.44
CA LEU A 54 3.11 8.77 -38.20
C LEU A 54 2.42 8.63 -36.82
N PHE A 55 2.15 9.76 -36.14
CA PHE A 55 1.21 9.83 -35.00
C PHE A 55 -0.16 10.35 -35.47
N PRO A 56 -1.30 9.79 -35.04
CA PRO A 56 -2.56 10.52 -35.09
C PRO A 56 -2.60 11.51 -33.92
N ARG A 57 -2.70 12.80 -34.27
CA ARG A 57 -3.01 13.89 -33.35
C ARG A 57 -4.41 13.70 -32.77
N GLY A 58 -4.51 13.37 -31.48
CA GLY A 58 -5.71 13.58 -30.70
C GLY A 58 -5.65 14.95 -30.04
N ASN A 59 -6.48 15.89 -30.50
CA ASN A 59 -6.61 17.21 -29.88
C ASN A 59 -7.18 17.06 -28.46
N PHE A 60 -6.42 17.49 -27.46
CA PHE A 60 -6.95 17.75 -26.13
C PHE A 60 -7.54 19.16 -26.12
N VAL A 61 -8.88 19.27 -26.08
CA VAL A 61 -9.55 20.55 -25.85
C VAL A 61 -9.66 20.73 -24.34
N THR A 62 -8.77 21.54 -23.77
CA THR A 62 -9.01 22.15 -22.46
C THR A 62 -10.00 23.30 -22.65
N ARG A 63 -11.17 23.22 -22.01
CA ARG A 63 -12.06 24.38 -21.91
C ARG A 63 -12.23 24.76 -20.44
N ALA A 64 -11.42 25.74 -20.03
CA ALA A 64 -11.73 26.59 -18.90
C ALA A 64 -12.75 27.65 -19.35
N SER A 65 -13.79 27.90 -18.57
CA SER A 65 -14.57 29.15 -18.64
C SER A 65 -15.32 29.38 -17.32
N ILE A 66 -14.83 30.37 -16.56
CA ILE A 66 -15.62 31.14 -15.58
C ILE A 66 -16.47 32.13 -16.38
N GLY A 67 -17.74 32.32 -16.01
CA GLY A 67 -18.58 33.37 -16.58
C GLY A 67 -19.94 33.48 -15.88
N VAL A 68 -20.11 34.55 -15.10
CA VAL A 68 -21.34 35.00 -14.43
C VAL A 68 -22.20 35.81 -15.40
N ASN A 69 -23.50 35.51 -15.53
CA ASN A 69 -24.61 36.47 -15.43
C ASN A 69 -25.97 35.80 -15.68
N GLY A 70 -27.00 36.22 -14.92
CA GLY A 70 -28.35 35.67 -14.98
C GLY A 70 -29.37 36.52 -15.76
N LYS A 71 -30.54 35.91 -16.03
CA LYS A 71 -31.90 36.45 -15.80
C LYS A 71 -32.95 35.40 -16.21
N SER A 72 -34.12 35.55 -15.61
CA SER A 72 -35.31 34.70 -15.62
C SER A 72 -35.96 34.50 -17.00
N ASP A 73 -36.69 33.40 -17.18
CA ASP A 73 -38.16 33.41 -17.31
C ASP A 73 -38.74 31.98 -17.45
N HIS A 74 -39.95 31.81 -16.90
CA HIS A 74 -40.74 30.58 -16.82
C HIS A 74 -41.33 30.15 -18.17
N SER A 75 -41.36 28.84 -18.43
CA SER A 75 -42.53 28.17 -19.03
C SER A 75 -42.44 26.65 -18.86
N ASP A 76 -43.48 26.09 -18.26
CA ASP A 76 -43.72 24.66 -18.04
C ASP A 76 -43.82 23.86 -19.36
N LEU A 77 -43.02 22.81 -19.48
CA LEU A 77 -43.33 21.66 -20.34
C LEU A 77 -42.95 20.37 -19.62
N SER A 78 -43.99 19.64 -19.25
CA SER A 78 -43.95 18.28 -18.72
C SER A 78 -43.42 17.31 -19.78
N GLY A 79 -42.13 16.96 -19.67
CA GLY A 79 -41.53 15.81 -20.33
C GLY A 79 -41.11 14.80 -19.27
N SER A 80 -41.69 13.60 -19.31
CA SER A 80 -41.28 12.47 -18.49
C SER A 80 -39.91 12.00 -18.95
N ASP A 81 -38.86 12.66 -18.47
CA ASP A 81 -37.48 12.30 -18.73
C ASP A 81 -37.10 11.20 -17.73
N ASN A 82 -37.15 9.94 -18.20
CA ASN A 82 -36.43 8.85 -17.53
C ASN A 82 -34.95 9.18 -17.66
N GLY A 83 -34.44 9.96 -16.70
CA GLY A 83 -33.04 10.29 -16.53
C GLY A 83 -32.26 9.04 -16.15
N SER A 84 -32.05 8.13 -17.10
CA SER A 84 -30.87 7.28 -17.10
C SER A 84 -29.70 8.24 -17.17
N ALA A 85 -29.05 8.48 -16.03
CA ALA A 85 -27.74 9.11 -16.02
C ALA A 85 -26.89 8.33 -17.02
N LYS A 86 -26.62 8.93 -18.18
CA LYS A 86 -25.59 8.45 -19.09
C LYS A 86 -24.28 8.68 -18.36
N ASP A 87 -23.92 7.74 -17.49
CA ASP A 87 -22.54 7.51 -17.13
C ASP A 87 -21.86 7.09 -18.43
N SER A 88 -21.36 8.08 -19.19
CA SER A 88 -20.31 7.83 -20.16
C SER A 88 -19.05 7.51 -19.34
N GLY A 89 -19.10 6.35 -18.68
CA GLY A 89 -18.20 5.96 -17.60
C GLY A 89 -16.81 5.81 -18.14
N GLU A 90 -15.99 6.83 -17.91
CA GLU A 90 -14.58 6.77 -18.23
C GLU A 90 -13.97 5.68 -17.34
N ARG A 91 -13.66 4.55 -17.96
CA ARG A 91 -13.01 3.43 -17.28
C ARG A 91 -11.53 3.74 -17.16
N VAL A 92 -10.95 3.40 -16.02
CA VAL A 92 -9.55 3.69 -15.72
C VAL A 92 -8.73 2.42 -15.60
N VAL A 93 -7.47 2.50 -16.01
CA VAL A 93 -6.47 1.50 -15.68
C VAL A 93 -5.87 1.83 -14.32
N ALA A 94 -5.88 0.87 -13.40
CA ALA A 94 -5.33 1.03 -12.06
C ALA A 94 -3.93 0.42 -11.94
N LEU A 95 -3.07 1.03 -11.13
CA LEU A 95 -1.81 0.45 -10.67
C LEU A 95 -1.86 0.28 -9.15
N VAL A 96 -1.73 -0.96 -8.68
CA VAL A 96 -1.57 -1.28 -7.26
C VAL A 96 -0.09 -1.40 -6.95
N ILE A 97 0.40 -0.64 -5.97
CA ILE A 97 1.76 -0.75 -5.45
C ILE A 97 1.78 -1.76 -4.31
N GLY A 98 2.71 -2.71 -4.36
CA GLY A 98 2.94 -3.78 -3.38
C GLY A 98 2.79 -5.18 -3.98
N GLY A 99 2.72 -6.18 -3.11
CA GLY A 99 2.77 -7.58 -3.51
C GLY A 99 2.42 -8.57 -2.40
N GLY A 100 1.78 -8.11 -1.32
CA GLY A 100 1.27 -8.95 -0.24
C GLY A 100 -0.16 -9.44 -0.50
N GLY A 101 -0.74 -10.08 0.52
CA GLY A 101 -2.15 -10.54 0.48
C GLY A 101 -3.15 -9.38 0.41
N ARG A 102 -2.84 -8.24 1.03
CA ARG A 102 -3.64 -7.01 0.96
C ARG A 102 -3.75 -6.51 -0.47
N GLU A 103 -2.63 -6.42 -1.19
CA GLU A 103 -2.63 -5.97 -2.58
C GLU A 103 -3.32 -6.98 -3.51
N HIS A 104 -3.25 -8.27 -3.20
CA HIS A 104 -4.06 -9.26 -3.92
C HIS A 104 -5.56 -9.01 -3.75
N ALA A 105 -6.03 -8.79 -2.52
CA ALA A 105 -7.43 -8.47 -2.27
C ALA A 105 -7.87 -7.16 -2.97
N LEU A 106 -7.01 -6.14 -2.97
CA LEU A 106 -7.25 -4.89 -3.71
C LEU A 106 -7.35 -5.11 -5.22
N CYS A 107 -6.40 -5.85 -5.82
CA CYS A 107 -6.43 -6.19 -7.24
C CYS A 107 -7.71 -6.95 -7.60
N PHE A 108 -8.09 -7.94 -6.78
CA PHE A 108 -9.30 -8.73 -6.98
C PHE A 108 -10.57 -7.87 -6.93
N ALA A 109 -10.65 -6.91 -6.01
CA ALA A 109 -11.78 -5.99 -5.91
C ALA A 109 -11.82 -5.01 -7.10
N LEU A 110 -10.69 -4.40 -7.46
CA LEU A 110 -10.59 -3.43 -8.55
C LEU A 110 -10.96 -4.04 -9.90
N GLN A 111 -10.47 -5.25 -10.19
CA GLN A 111 -10.79 -5.97 -11.43
C GLN A 111 -12.30 -6.15 -11.65
N ARG A 112 -13.07 -6.27 -10.57
CA ARG A 112 -14.52 -6.50 -10.60
C ARG A 112 -15.33 -5.20 -10.73
N SER A 113 -14.68 -4.04 -10.63
CA SER A 113 -15.33 -2.74 -10.76
C SER A 113 -15.69 -2.45 -12.21
N SER A 114 -16.92 -1.98 -12.45
CA SER A 114 -17.36 -1.53 -13.78
C SER A 114 -16.53 -0.35 -14.31
N SER A 115 -16.01 0.48 -13.41
CA SER A 115 -15.20 1.65 -13.74
C SER A 115 -13.71 1.33 -13.94
N CYS A 116 -13.29 0.07 -13.79
CA CYS A 116 -11.90 -0.35 -14.00
C CYS A 116 -11.75 -1.12 -15.32
N ASP A 117 -10.86 -0.66 -16.19
CA ASP A 117 -10.52 -1.32 -17.46
C ASP A 117 -9.50 -2.45 -17.29
N GLY A 118 -8.59 -2.29 -16.32
CA GLY A 118 -7.49 -3.22 -16.09
C GLY A 118 -6.68 -2.84 -14.86
N VAL A 119 -5.97 -3.82 -14.32
CA VAL A 119 -5.16 -3.66 -13.10
C VAL A 119 -3.73 -4.11 -13.38
N PHE A 120 -2.78 -3.22 -13.10
CA PHE A 120 -1.37 -3.55 -12.91
C PHE A 120 -1.06 -3.70 -11.42
N CYS A 121 -0.09 -4.53 -11.08
CA CYS A 121 0.40 -4.65 -9.70
C CYS A 121 1.93 -4.68 -9.70
N ALA A 122 2.59 -3.84 -8.90
CA ALA A 122 4.04 -3.72 -8.89
C ALA A 122 4.61 -3.83 -7.47
N PRO A 123 5.52 -4.79 -7.18
CA PRO A 123 5.97 -5.87 -8.06
C PRO A 123 4.93 -6.99 -8.25
N GLY A 124 3.89 -7.03 -7.41
CA GLY A 124 2.95 -8.15 -7.35
C GLY A 124 3.57 -9.44 -6.80
N ASN A 125 2.83 -10.55 -6.93
CA ASN A 125 3.31 -11.88 -6.55
C ASN A 125 2.67 -12.96 -7.43
N ALA A 126 3.14 -14.21 -7.32
CA ALA A 126 2.63 -15.33 -8.10
C ALA A 126 1.14 -15.59 -7.89
N GLY A 127 0.60 -15.40 -6.68
CA GLY A 127 -0.83 -15.55 -6.40
C GLY A 127 -1.69 -14.54 -7.16
N ILE A 128 -1.25 -13.28 -7.21
CA ILE A 128 -1.90 -12.21 -7.98
C ILE A 128 -1.89 -12.57 -9.47
N SER A 129 -0.73 -12.95 -10.01
CA SER A 129 -0.60 -13.34 -11.42
C SER A 129 -1.48 -14.55 -11.77
N HIS A 130 -1.44 -15.61 -10.96
CA HIS A 130 -2.18 -16.84 -11.22
C HIS A 130 -3.70 -16.67 -11.06
N SER A 131 -4.15 -15.76 -10.19
CA SER A 131 -5.58 -15.44 -10.06
C SER A 131 -6.15 -14.73 -11.29
N GLY A 132 -5.29 -14.12 -12.12
CA GLY A 132 -5.69 -13.24 -13.20
C GLY A 132 -6.20 -11.87 -12.74
N SER A 133 -6.12 -11.54 -11.44
CA SER A 133 -6.65 -10.28 -10.89
C SER A 133 -5.90 -9.04 -11.36
N ALA A 134 -4.61 -9.17 -11.70
CA ALA A 134 -3.79 -8.09 -12.23
C ALA A 134 -2.62 -8.61 -13.08
N THR A 135 -2.04 -7.72 -13.89
CA THR A 135 -0.75 -7.94 -14.55
C THR A 135 0.38 -7.48 -13.63
N CYS A 136 1.21 -8.42 -13.16
CA CYS A 136 2.33 -8.10 -12.26
C CYS A 136 3.54 -7.54 -13.03
N ILE A 137 4.12 -6.45 -12.52
CA ILE A 137 5.27 -5.73 -13.10
C ILE A 137 6.44 -5.84 -12.12
N SER A 138 7.17 -6.95 -12.19
CA SER A 138 8.20 -7.31 -11.20
C SER A 138 9.44 -6.42 -11.20
N ASP A 139 9.70 -5.71 -12.31
CA ASP A 139 10.88 -4.89 -12.55
C ASP A 139 10.68 -3.41 -12.20
N LEU A 140 9.46 -2.98 -11.88
CA LEU A 140 9.19 -1.60 -11.48
C LEU A 140 9.65 -1.37 -10.03
N ASN A 141 10.67 -0.53 -9.86
CA ASN A 141 11.11 -0.09 -8.54
C ASN A 141 10.09 0.88 -7.92
N ILE A 142 9.33 0.41 -6.95
CA ILE A 142 8.27 1.17 -6.27
C ILE A 142 8.79 2.26 -5.32
N PHE A 143 10.10 2.30 -5.07
CA PHE A 143 10.76 3.36 -4.30
C PHE A 143 11.37 4.45 -5.18
N ASP A 144 11.29 4.30 -6.51
CA ASP A 144 11.70 5.33 -7.46
C ASP A 144 10.46 5.97 -8.07
N SER A 145 10.01 7.08 -7.49
CA SER A 145 8.82 7.80 -7.95
C SER A 145 8.91 8.18 -9.43
N LYS A 146 10.11 8.49 -9.95
CA LYS A 146 10.26 8.83 -11.37
C LYS A 146 9.98 7.63 -12.26
N ALA A 147 10.43 6.44 -11.86
CA ALA A 147 10.11 5.20 -12.57
C ALA A 147 8.60 4.91 -12.55
N VAL A 148 7.95 5.09 -11.39
CA VAL A 148 6.49 4.88 -11.25
C VAL A 148 5.70 5.88 -12.10
N ILE A 149 6.05 7.17 -12.07
CA ILE A 149 5.42 8.21 -12.89
C ILE A 149 5.60 7.91 -14.39
N ALA A 150 6.82 7.53 -14.80
CA ALA A 150 7.10 7.17 -16.19
C ALA A 150 6.27 5.95 -16.64
N PHE A 151 6.13 4.95 -15.77
CA PHE A 151 5.25 3.80 -16.01
C PHE A 151 3.79 4.25 -16.17
N CYS A 152 3.27 5.05 -15.25
CA CYS A 152 1.89 5.52 -15.29
C CYS A 152 1.57 6.27 -16.60
N ARG A 153 2.47 7.17 -17.03
CA ARG A 153 2.33 7.91 -18.28
C ARG A 153 2.40 7.02 -19.51
N LYS A 154 3.34 6.06 -19.53
CA LYS A 154 3.52 5.13 -20.65
C LYS A 154 2.30 4.24 -20.86
N TRP A 155 1.67 3.80 -19.77
CA TRP A 155 0.60 2.81 -19.78
C TRP A 155 -0.80 3.40 -19.60
N GLY A 156 -0.92 4.72 -19.47
CA GLY A 156 -2.20 5.40 -19.29
C GLY A 156 -2.90 5.02 -17.98
N VAL A 157 -2.14 4.87 -16.89
CA VAL A 157 -2.70 4.60 -15.56
C VAL A 157 -3.48 5.83 -15.10
N GLY A 158 -4.76 5.63 -14.81
CA GLY A 158 -5.67 6.67 -14.34
C GLY A 158 -5.88 6.68 -12.82
N LEU A 159 -5.41 5.65 -12.11
CA LEU A 159 -5.44 5.58 -10.65
C LEU A 159 -4.26 4.75 -10.11
N VAL A 160 -3.53 5.27 -9.15
CA VAL A 160 -2.55 4.51 -8.36
C VAL A 160 -3.12 4.23 -6.97
N VAL A 161 -3.00 3.00 -6.47
CA VAL A 161 -3.38 2.61 -5.11
C VAL A 161 -2.15 2.09 -4.39
N VAL A 162 -1.72 2.79 -3.34
CA VAL A 162 -0.49 2.42 -2.62
C VAL A 162 -0.83 1.51 -1.44
N GLY A 163 -0.43 0.25 -1.53
CA GLY A 163 -0.67 -0.77 -0.50
C GLY A 163 0.31 -0.71 0.68
N PRO A 164 1.63 -0.83 0.46
CA PRO A 164 2.62 -0.86 1.53
C PRO A 164 2.91 0.53 2.10
N GLU A 165 3.30 0.53 3.37
CA GLU A 165 3.52 1.72 4.18
C GLU A 165 4.83 2.42 3.81
N ALA A 166 5.85 1.66 3.40
CA ALA A 166 7.17 2.21 3.13
C ALA A 166 7.20 3.22 1.95
N PRO A 167 6.57 2.96 0.79
CA PRO A 167 6.46 3.97 -0.27
C PRO A 167 5.62 5.20 0.12
N LEU A 168 4.63 5.03 1.00
CA LEU A 168 3.85 6.17 1.52
C LEU A 168 4.74 7.12 2.32
N VAL A 169 5.49 6.57 3.29
CA VAL A 169 6.44 7.35 4.11
C VAL A 169 7.56 7.96 3.26
N ALA A 170 7.93 7.32 2.15
CA ALA A 170 8.94 7.84 1.22
C ALA A 170 8.43 8.96 0.29
N GLY A 171 7.15 9.32 0.33
CA GLY A 171 6.59 10.43 -0.46
C GLY A 171 6.12 10.07 -1.87
N LEU A 172 5.93 8.78 -2.18
CA LEU A 172 5.45 8.36 -3.51
C LEU A 172 4.12 9.02 -3.89
N VAL A 173 3.22 9.19 -2.91
CA VAL A 173 1.91 9.82 -3.14
C VAL A 173 2.06 11.29 -3.49
N ASP A 174 2.90 12.02 -2.75
CA ASP A 174 3.14 13.45 -3.00
C ASP A 174 3.69 13.67 -4.41
N ASP A 175 4.68 12.86 -4.81
CA ASP A 175 5.28 12.92 -6.15
C ASP A 175 4.28 12.61 -7.28
N LEU A 176 3.40 11.63 -7.07
CA LEU A 176 2.37 11.26 -8.06
C LEU A 176 1.29 12.35 -8.18
N VAL A 177 0.87 12.93 -7.06
CA VAL A 177 -0.10 14.03 -7.03
C VAL A 177 0.48 15.28 -7.71
N GLU A 178 1.74 15.63 -7.42
CA GLU A 178 2.45 16.72 -8.11
C GLU A 178 2.54 16.47 -9.62
N ALA A 179 2.74 15.21 -10.02
CA ALA A 179 2.76 14.81 -11.43
C ALA A 179 1.38 14.76 -12.10
N GLY A 180 0.30 15.06 -11.38
CA GLY A 180 -1.08 15.07 -11.88
C GLY A 180 -1.70 13.68 -12.05
N ILE A 181 -1.18 12.67 -11.35
CA ILE A 181 -1.67 11.28 -11.42
C ILE A 181 -2.59 11.02 -10.21
N PRO A 182 -3.88 10.69 -10.43
CA PRO A 182 -4.79 10.37 -9.34
C PRO A 182 -4.26 9.20 -8.50
N THR A 183 -4.16 9.41 -7.19
CA THR A 183 -3.51 8.46 -6.28
C THR A 183 -4.32 8.31 -4.99
N PHE A 184 -4.53 7.06 -4.58
CA PHE A 184 -5.11 6.69 -3.29
C PHE A 184 -4.01 6.25 -2.33
N GLY A 185 -3.78 7.09 -1.34
CA GLY A 185 -2.82 6.91 -0.25
C GLY A 185 -2.65 8.25 0.49
N PRO A 186 -2.20 8.24 1.76
CA PRO A 186 -1.85 9.47 2.48
C PRO A 186 -0.58 10.10 1.90
N SER A 187 -0.43 11.42 2.10
CA SER A 187 0.87 12.12 1.94
C SER A 187 1.92 11.56 2.89
N ALA A 188 3.20 11.81 2.65
CA ALA A 188 4.28 11.41 3.57
C ALA A 188 4.07 11.96 4.98
N GLU A 189 3.61 13.21 5.10
CA GLU A 189 3.31 13.83 6.39
C GLU A 189 2.19 13.07 7.13
N ALA A 190 1.11 12.71 6.44
CA ALA A 190 0.02 11.94 7.04
C ALA A 190 0.45 10.49 7.31
N ALA A 191 1.28 9.89 6.45
CA ALA A 191 1.81 8.54 6.62
C ALA A 191 2.75 8.42 7.84
N ALA A 192 3.30 9.53 8.33
CA ALA A 192 4.11 9.56 9.55
C ALA A 192 3.34 9.06 10.79
N LEU A 193 2.01 9.10 10.79
CA LEU A 193 1.17 8.49 11.82
C LEU A 193 1.41 6.98 12.00
N GLU A 194 1.70 6.26 10.91
CA GLU A 194 2.07 4.84 10.96
C GLU A 194 3.59 4.65 10.96
N GLY A 195 4.31 5.58 10.31
CA GLY A 195 5.76 5.59 10.21
C GLY A 195 6.49 5.80 11.54
N SER A 196 5.95 6.61 12.46
CA SER A 196 6.54 6.86 13.78
C SER A 196 5.49 6.77 14.88
N LYS A 197 5.74 5.87 15.83
CA LYS A 197 4.90 5.67 17.02
C LYS A 197 5.03 6.86 17.97
N ASP A 198 6.23 7.43 18.09
CA ASP A 198 6.45 8.65 18.86
C ASP A 198 5.63 9.83 18.31
N PHE A 199 5.65 10.04 16.98
CA PHE A 199 4.84 11.06 16.33
C PHE A 199 3.34 10.85 16.60
N MET A 200 2.84 9.63 16.38
CA MET A 200 1.45 9.28 16.65
C MET A 200 1.07 9.55 18.10
N LYS A 201 1.91 9.17 19.08
CA LYS A 201 1.59 9.41 20.48
C LYS A 201 1.57 10.89 20.85
N LYS A 202 2.54 11.68 20.36
CA LYS A 202 2.56 13.13 20.57
C LYS A 202 1.31 13.80 20.00
N LEU A 203 0.80 13.29 18.88
CA LEU A 203 -0.47 13.76 18.31
C LEU A 203 -1.64 13.43 19.24
N CYS A 204 -1.70 12.20 19.77
CA CYS A 204 -2.72 11.81 20.73
C CYS A 204 -2.70 12.69 21.98
N ASP A 205 -1.52 12.95 22.55
CA ASP A 205 -1.36 13.82 23.73
C ASP A 205 -1.83 15.25 23.43
N LYS A 206 -1.43 15.80 22.26
CA LYS A 206 -1.79 17.16 21.84
C LYS A 206 -3.30 17.36 21.74
N TYR A 207 -4.03 16.34 21.27
CA TYR A 207 -5.47 16.43 21.04
C TYR A 207 -6.32 15.67 22.07
N GLY A 208 -5.72 15.16 23.14
CA GLY A 208 -6.44 14.43 24.19
C GLY A 208 -7.09 13.12 23.70
N ILE A 209 -6.50 12.47 22.70
CA ILE A 209 -6.97 11.17 22.19
C ILE A 209 -6.49 10.08 23.16
N PRO A 210 -7.38 9.28 23.77
CA PRO A 210 -6.98 8.25 24.72
C PRO A 210 -6.03 7.23 24.09
N THR A 211 -4.90 7.01 24.75
CA THR A 211 -3.92 5.99 24.35
C THR A 211 -3.18 5.47 25.58
N ALA A 212 -2.50 4.32 25.44
CA ALA A 212 -1.65 3.78 26.49
C ALA A 212 -0.60 4.82 26.91
N LYS A 213 -0.44 5.05 28.22
CA LYS A 213 0.68 5.83 28.77
C LYS A 213 1.99 5.32 28.21
N TYR A 214 2.88 6.22 27.87
CA TYR A 214 4.09 5.88 27.18
C TYR A 214 5.25 6.80 27.54
N ARG A 215 6.46 6.34 27.23
CA ARG A 215 7.66 7.18 27.19
C ARG A 215 8.64 6.66 26.13
N THR A 216 9.37 7.55 25.50
CA THR A 216 10.34 7.22 24.46
C THR A 216 11.78 7.37 24.93
N PHE A 217 12.65 6.49 24.44
CA PHE A 217 14.05 6.40 24.85
C PHE A 217 14.96 6.07 23.68
N THR A 218 16.12 6.70 23.64
CA THR A 218 17.25 6.35 22.76
C THR A 218 18.44 5.79 23.54
N ASN A 219 18.37 5.80 24.88
CA ASN A 219 19.38 5.30 25.79
C ASN A 219 18.81 4.09 26.55
N ASP A 220 19.50 2.96 26.46
CA ASP A 220 19.11 1.68 27.06
C ASP A 220 19.03 1.77 28.59
N SER A 221 19.99 2.44 29.22
CA SER A 221 20.05 2.53 30.68
C SER A 221 18.88 3.33 31.24
N LEU A 222 18.51 4.45 30.61
CA LEU A 222 17.32 5.24 30.96
C LEU A 222 16.02 4.47 30.69
N ALA A 223 15.96 3.71 29.58
CA ALA A 223 14.84 2.86 29.26
C ALA A 223 14.61 1.77 30.33
N LYS A 224 15.69 1.06 30.72
CA LYS A 224 15.65 0.02 31.76
C LYS A 224 15.28 0.61 33.13
N GLN A 225 15.79 1.78 33.48
CA GLN A 225 15.40 2.47 34.69
C GLN A 225 13.89 2.77 34.70
N TYR A 226 13.35 3.29 33.60
CA TYR A 226 11.92 3.55 33.49
C TYR A 226 11.09 2.27 33.63
N VAL A 227 11.49 1.18 32.98
CA VAL A 227 10.82 -0.12 33.15
C VAL A 227 10.84 -0.58 34.61
N LYS A 228 11.98 -0.42 35.30
CA LYS A 228 12.08 -0.75 36.73
C LYS A 228 11.13 0.07 37.60
N GLU A 229 10.91 1.34 37.26
CA GLU A 229 9.98 2.23 37.95
C GLU A 229 8.50 1.89 37.67
N GLN A 230 8.17 1.44 36.44
CA GLN A 230 6.79 1.10 36.05
C GLN A 230 6.38 -0.33 36.44
N GLY A 231 7.31 -1.30 36.43
CA GLY A 231 7.02 -2.72 36.60
C GLY A 231 6.57 -3.41 35.32
N ALA A 232 6.18 -4.68 35.44
CA ALA A 232 5.62 -5.51 34.37
C ALA A 232 4.20 -5.98 34.73
N PRO A 233 3.31 -6.29 33.77
CA PRO A 233 3.56 -6.37 32.32
C PRO A 233 3.72 -5.00 31.65
N ILE A 234 4.63 -4.92 30.68
CA ILE A 234 4.95 -3.70 29.93
C ILE A 234 5.22 -4.00 28.46
N VAL A 235 5.01 -3.03 27.58
CA VAL A 235 5.18 -3.22 26.14
C VAL A 235 6.36 -2.39 25.64
N VAL A 236 7.34 -3.04 25.02
CA VAL A 236 8.50 -2.39 24.38
C VAL A 236 8.32 -2.47 22.86
N LYS A 237 8.37 -1.33 22.18
CA LYS A 237 8.24 -1.27 20.72
C LYS A 237 9.36 -0.44 20.10
N ALA A 238 9.80 -0.83 18.92
CA ALA A 238 10.71 -0.06 18.08
C ALA A 238 9.96 1.11 17.43
N ASP A 239 10.56 2.31 17.38
CA ASP A 239 9.98 3.46 16.67
C ASP A 239 10.32 3.38 15.18
N GLY A 240 9.32 3.28 14.32
CA GLY A 240 9.54 3.02 12.89
C GLY A 240 8.75 1.85 12.30
N LEU A 241 8.94 1.67 10.99
CA LEU A 241 8.39 0.55 10.22
C LEU A 241 9.20 -0.74 10.47
N ALA A 242 8.86 -1.46 11.53
CA ALA A 242 9.51 -2.72 11.91
C ALA A 242 8.80 -3.99 11.34
N ALA A 243 8.08 -3.86 10.22
CA ALA A 243 7.35 -4.94 9.53
C ALA A 243 6.53 -5.86 10.48
N GLY A 244 5.89 -5.26 11.50
CA GLY A 244 5.09 -5.98 12.50
C GLY A 244 5.87 -6.72 13.60
N LYS A 245 7.20 -6.82 13.50
CA LYS A 245 8.08 -7.56 14.42
C LYS A 245 8.64 -6.73 15.58
N GLY A 246 8.64 -5.41 15.47
CA GLY A 246 9.19 -4.52 16.51
C GLY A 246 8.25 -4.25 17.70
N VAL A 247 7.52 -5.24 18.20
CA VAL A 247 6.65 -5.12 19.39
C VAL A 247 6.80 -6.35 20.27
N ILE A 248 7.27 -6.14 21.49
CA ILE A 248 7.43 -7.19 22.52
C ILE A 248 6.54 -6.83 23.71
N VAL A 249 5.76 -7.81 24.17
CA VAL A 249 4.99 -7.71 25.42
C VAL A 249 5.80 -8.47 26.46
N ALA A 250 6.41 -7.74 27.39
CA ALA A 250 7.25 -8.30 28.44
C ALA A 250 6.40 -8.51 29.70
N MET A 251 6.33 -9.77 30.14
CA MET A 251 5.61 -10.17 31.35
C MET A 251 6.51 -10.07 32.59
N THR A 252 7.83 -9.98 32.40
CA THR A 252 8.82 -9.79 33.47
C THR A 252 9.74 -8.61 33.16
N LEU A 253 10.50 -8.16 34.16
CA LEU A 253 11.49 -7.09 33.97
C LEU A 253 12.63 -7.56 33.06
N GLU A 254 13.03 -8.82 33.20
CA GLU A 254 14.10 -9.45 32.42
C GLU A 254 13.74 -9.48 30.93
N GLU A 255 12.52 -9.91 30.60
CA GLU A 255 12.02 -9.90 29.21
C GLU A 255 12.01 -8.48 28.63
N ALA A 256 11.67 -7.47 29.44
CA ALA A 256 11.66 -6.09 29.00
C ALA A 256 13.08 -5.54 28.75
N TYR A 257 14.04 -5.93 29.59
CA TYR A 257 15.44 -5.53 29.41
C TYR A 257 16.04 -6.17 28.16
N GLU A 258 15.79 -7.45 27.92
CA GLU A 258 16.20 -8.15 26.69
C GLU A 258 15.60 -7.49 25.44
N ALA A 259 14.32 -7.11 25.51
CA ALA A 259 13.66 -6.38 24.43
C ALA A 259 14.31 -5.02 24.13
N ILE A 260 14.68 -4.27 25.18
CA ILE A 260 15.37 -2.98 25.05
C ILE A 260 16.75 -3.17 24.42
N ASP A 261 17.52 -4.15 24.89
CA ASP A 261 18.87 -4.43 24.38
C ASP A 261 18.84 -4.84 22.91
N SER A 262 17.92 -5.74 22.55
CA SER A 262 17.73 -6.17 21.16
C SER A 262 17.41 -5.00 20.21
N MET A 263 16.66 -4.01 20.69
CA MET A 263 16.26 -2.86 19.87
C MET A 263 17.34 -1.77 19.81
N LEU A 264 17.85 -1.31 20.96
CA LEU A 264 18.74 -0.15 21.06
C LEU A 264 20.24 -0.47 20.95
N VAL A 265 20.66 -1.68 21.35
CA VAL A 265 22.08 -2.06 21.39
C VAL A 265 22.44 -2.90 20.18
N ASP A 266 21.68 -3.98 19.96
CA ASP A 266 21.96 -4.93 18.87
C ASP A 266 21.50 -4.39 17.50
N GLY A 267 20.70 -3.32 17.50
CA GLY A 267 20.21 -2.67 16.28
C GLY A 267 19.38 -3.60 15.39
N ALA A 268 18.66 -4.56 15.99
CA ALA A 268 17.95 -5.62 15.25
C ALA A 268 16.93 -5.12 14.21
N PHE A 269 16.56 -3.84 14.28
CA PHE A 269 15.61 -3.18 13.38
C PHE A 269 16.24 -2.03 12.56
N GLY A 270 17.57 -1.93 12.47
CA GLY A 270 18.25 -0.87 11.73
C GLY A 270 17.91 0.52 12.28
N SER A 271 17.62 1.48 11.40
CA SER A 271 17.24 2.85 11.80
C SER A 271 15.96 2.89 12.65
N ALA A 272 15.03 1.94 12.43
CA ALA A 272 13.81 1.82 13.23
C ALA A 272 14.07 1.30 14.67
N GLY A 273 15.29 0.82 14.97
CA GLY A 273 15.70 0.41 16.32
C GLY A 273 16.38 1.52 17.13
N SER A 274 16.66 2.68 16.53
CA SER A 274 17.42 3.77 17.20
C SER A 274 16.67 4.45 18.35
N GLN A 275 15.36 4.21 18.45
CA GLN A 275 14.49 4.68 19.51
C GLN A 275 13.48 3.59 19.85
N VAL A 276 13.17 3.45 21.14
CA VAL A 276 12.09 2.59 21.63
C VAL A 276 11.01 3.44 22.28
N ILE A 277 9.77 2.98 22.13
CA ILE A 277 8.62 3.43 22.89
C ILE A 277 8.22 2.33 23.87
N ILE A 278 8.13 2.72 25.15
CA ILE A 278 7.71 1.84 26.23
C ILE A 278 6.32 2.28 26.66
N GLU A 279 5.35 1.37 26.58
CA GLU A 279 3.95 1.63 26.87
C GLU A 279 3.44 0.76 28.01
N GLU A 280 2.47 1.28 28.76
CA GLU A 280 1.68 0.45 29.68
C GLU A 280 0.97 -0.68 28.93
N PHE A 281 0.83 -1.81 29.59
CA PHE A 281 0.08 -2.94 29.04
C PHE A 281 -1.43 -2.67 29.16
N LEU A 282 -2.12 -2.68 28.02
CA LEU A 282 -3.57 -2.55 27.99
C LEU A 282 -4.23 -3.92 27.87
N GLU A 283 -5.10 -4.24 28.82
CA GLU A 283 -5.95 -5.43 28.81
C GLU A 283 -7.29 -5.14 28.11
N GLY A 284 -7.75 -6.09 27.31
CA GLY A 284 -9.04 -6.00 26.63
C GLY A 284 -9.06 -6.70 25.28
N ARG A 285 -10.23 -6.65 24.63
CA ARG A 285 -10.40 -7.21 23.29
C ARG A 285 -9.75 -6.27 22.27
N LYS A 286 -8.82 -6.80 21.48
CA LYS A 286 -8.29 -6.11 20.30
C LYS A 286 -9.30 -6.19 19.17
N LEU A 287 -9.64 -5.04 18.59
CA LEU A 287 -10.52 -4.91 17.44
C LEU A 287 -9.82 -4.03 16.40
N LEU A 288 -10.00 -4.35 15.12
CA LEU A 288 -9.73 -3.42 14.02
C LEU A 288 -11.04 -2.66 13.79
N SER A 289 -11.01 -1.33 13.85
CA SER A 289 -12.21 -0.53 13.59
C SER A 289 -12.60 -0.68 12.13
N SER A 290 -13.73 -1.35 11.90
CA SER A 290 -14.34 -1.53 10.57
C SER A 290 -15.50 -0.57 10.31
N HIS A 291 -15.83 0.27 11.30
CA HIS A 291 -16.92 1.25 11.21
C HIS A 291 -16.30 2.65 11.24
N TRP A 292 -16.35 3.31 10.08
CA TRP A 292 -16.13 4.75 9.89
C TRP A 292 -17.45 5.37 9.45
#